data_AF-A0A8I7BCW3-F1
#
_entry.id   AF-A0A8I7BCW3-F1
#
_cell.length_a   1.000
_cell.length_b   1.000
_cell.length_c   1.000
_cell.angle_alpha   90.00
_cell.angle_beta   90.00
_cell.angle_gamma   90.00
#
_symmetry.space_group_name_H-M   'P 1'
#
loop_
_entity.id
_entity.type
_entity.pdbx_description
1 polymer ?
#
loop_
_entity_poly.entity_id
_entity_poly.type
_entity_poly.pdbx_seq_one_letter_code
_entity_poly.pdbx_strand_id
1 'polypeptide(L)'
;MDVFGFNLNHEQLTAGAIWIQNLKDDFDKNLNSIIVGWVVWPSRFKDSHTDLFTVWTKDSHRSTRCVNLDCPGFQLVKGSPLSPGDIITPVSDVNGKRHSITIKVYKDGSRGDWWLSCGIDKNPIPVGYFPASLFDSLSMKATQIGIGGHAESTKTTNLLQWEAEPLPLTLIKLHLSVIFGSSTRTV
;
A
#
# COMPACT_ATOMS: atom_id res chain seq x y z
N MET A 1 5.14 -4.25 9.11
CA MET A 1 6.33 -4.24 8.25
C MET A 1 7.33 -3.26 8.84
N ASP A 2 8.63 -3.58 8.83
CA ASP A 2 9.66 -2.61 9.22
C ASP A 2 9.63 -1.42 8.25
N VAL A 3 9.84 -0.22 8.77
CA VAL A 3 9.91 1.02 8.00
C VAL A 3 11.32 1.53 8.06
N PHE A 4 11.96 1.79 6.93
CA PHE A 4 13.33 2.30 6.86
C PHE A 4 13.38 3.70 6.25
N GLY A 5 14.31 4.51 6.74
CA GLY A 5 14.69 5.78 6.13
C GLY A 5 15.98 5.63 5.35
N PHE A 6 16.03 6.21 4.16
CA PHE A 6 17.21 6.21 3.31
C PHE A 6 17.44 7.60 2.74
N ASN A 7 18.68 8.07 2.75
CA ASN A 7 19.02 9.30 2.05
C ASN A 7 19.22 9.00 0.55
N LEU A 8 18.14 9.08 -0.21
CA LEU A 8 18.12 8.77 -1.64
C LEU A 8 18.32 10.02 -2.50
N ASN A 9 18.85 9.83 -3.71
CA ASN A 9 18.90 10.86 -4.73
C ASN A 9 17.55 10.98 -5.49
N HIS A 10 17.38 12.06 -6.25
CA HIS A 10 16.16 12.34 -7.01
C HIS A 10 15.75 11.22 -7.99
N GLU A 11 16.71 10.46 -8.53
CA GLU A 11 16.48 9.34 -9.47
C GLU A 11 16.23 7.98 -8.80
N GLN A 12 16.21 7.94 -7.47
CA GLN A 12 16.08 6.71 -6.70
C GLN A 12 14.74 6.65 -5.99
N LEU A 13 14.27 5.43 -5.77
CA LEU A 13 13.07 5.15 -4.99
C LEU A 13 13.26 3.86 -4.23
N THR A 14 12.69 3.79 -3.03
CA THR A 14 12.45 2.51 -2.36
C THR A 14 11.12 2.50 -1.61
N ALA A 15 10.47 1.35 -1.54
CA ALA A 15 9.18 1.19 -0.89
C ALA A 15 9.06 -0.17 -0.19
N GLY A 16 8.19 -0.24 0.81
CA GLY A 16 7.64 -1.48 1.35
C GLY A 16 6.12 -1.39 1.36
N ALA A 17 5.42 -2.34 0.73
CA ALA A 17 3.99 -2.20 0.48
C ALA A 17 3.22 -3.52 0.46
N ILE A 18 1.92 -3.40 0.63
CA ILE A 18 0.90 -4.43 0.40
C ILE A 18 0.13 -4.03 -0.87
N TRP A 19 -0.09 -4.99 -1.77
CA TRP A 19 -0.89 -4.85 -2.98
C TRP A 19 -2.13 -5.73 -2.85
N ILE A 20 -3.30 -5.19 -3.16
CA ILE A 20 -4.59 -5.87 -3.13
C ILE A 20 -5.21 -5.69 -4.50
N GLN A 21 -5.36 -6.80 -5.21
CA GLN A 21 -5.59 -6.78 -6.64
C GLN A 21 -6.74 -7.68 -7.02
N ASN A 22 -7.49 -7.25 -8.03
CA ASN A 22 -8.37 -8.11 -8.79
C ASN A 22 -7.95 -8.05 -10.26
N LEU A 23 -7.54 -9.21 -10.77
CA LEU A 23 -7.13 -9.44 -12.13
C LEU A 23 -8.29 -10.09 -12.87
N LYS A 24 -8.79 -9.45 -13.92
CA LYS A 24 -9.84 -10.00 -14.78
C LYS A 24 -9.29 -10.30 -16.16
N ASP A 25 -9.21 -11.58 -16.51
CA ASP A 25 -8.90 -12.20 -17.81
C ASP A 25 -7.57 -11.78 -18.49
N ASP A 26 -7.33 -10.48 -18.67
CA ASP A 26 -6.17 -9.86 -19.31
C ASP A 26 -5.43 -8.97 -18.29
N PHE A 27 -4.22 -9.40 -17.90
CA PHE A 27 -3.35 -8.72 -16.94
C PHE A 27 -3.08 -7.25 -17.33
N ASP A 28 -3.02 -6.95 -18.63
CA ASP A 28 -2.60 -5.63 -19.12
C ASP A 28 -3.73 -4.61 -19.18
N LYS A 29 -4.99 -5.03 -19.03
CA LYS A 29 -6.13 -4.16 -19.34
C LYS A 29 -7.10 -3.90 -18.20
N ASN A 30 -7.24 -4.82 -17.25
CA ASN A 30 -8.34 -4.76 -16.27
C ASN A 30 -7.88 -4.95 -14.82
N LEU A 31 -6.65 -4.58 -14.47
CA LEU A 31 -6.20 -4.63 -13.10
C LEU A 31 -6.89 -3.53 -12.29
N ASN A 32 -7.66 -3.95 -11.28
CA ASN A 32 -8.06 -3.09 -10.18
C ASN A 32 -7.10 -3.33 -9.03
N SER A 33 -6.46 -2.27 -8.53
CA SER A 33 -5.40 -2.38 -7.53
C SER A 33 -5.52 -1.30 -6.47
N ILE A 34 -5.31 -1.70 -5.22
CA ILE A 34 -5.00 -0.82 -4.09
C ILE A 34 -3.62 -1.21 -3.59
N ILE A 35 -2.75 -0.23 -3.45
CA ILE A 35 -1.40 -0.36 -2.92
C ILE A 35 -1.29 0.54 -1.71
N VAL A 36 -0.81 -0.01 -0.59
CA VAL A 36 -0.59 0.77 0.62
C VAL A 36 0.72 0.35 1.26
N GLY A 37 1.53 1.31 1.68
CA GLY A 37 2.85 1.03 2.23
C GLY A 37 3.56 2.27 2.70
N TRP A 38 4.87 2.16 2.83
CA TRP A 38 5.77 3.30 2.99
C TRP A 38 6.67 3.44 1.77
N VAL A 39 7.10 4.66 1.46
CA VAL A 39 7.98 4.96 0.32
C VAL A 39 8.96 6.07 0.68
N VAL A 40 10.18 5.99 0.15
CA VAL A 40 11.11 7.13 0.02
C VAL A 40 11.18 7.44 -1.48
N TRP A 41 10.64 8.58 -1.90
CA TRP A 41 10.54 8.95 -3.32
C TRP A 41 10.87 10.43 -3.56
N PRO A 42 12.16 10.81 -3.61
CA PRO A 42 12.55 12.21 -3.65
C PRO A 42 12.11 12.97 -4.91
N SER A 43 11.98 12.30 -6.06
CA SER A 43 11.41 12.96 -7.24
C SER A 43 9.96 13.39 -7.07
N ARG A 44 9.17 12.69 -6.24
CA ARG A 44 7.76 12.98 -5.99
C ARG A 44 7.54 13.90 -4.79
N PHE A 45 8.24 13.69 -3.68
CA PHE A 45 8.02 14.41 -2.42
C PHE A 45 9.03 15.54 -2.15
N LYS A 46 10.08 15.65 -2.98
CA LYS A 46 11.12 16.70 -2.93
C LYS A 46 12.02 16.66 -1.69
N ASP A 47 11.97 15.56 -0.95
CA ASP A 47 12.88 15.22 0.14
C ASP A 47 13.12 13.69 0.18
N SER A 48 13.89 13.22 1.15
CA SER A 48 14.16 11.79 1.36
C SER A 48 13.51 11.26 2.64
N HIS A 49 12.38 11.84 3.04
CA HIS A 49 11.60 11.28 4.13
C HIS A 49 10.93 9.96 3.70
N THR A 50 10.59 9.16 4.71
CA THR A 50 9.78 7.96 4.49
C THR A 50 8.32 8.32 4.72
N ASP A 51 7.51 8.26 3.68
CA ASP A 51 6.10 8.66 3.72
C ASP A 51 5.18 7.44 3.71
N LEU A 52 4.06 7.52 4.45
CA LEU A 52 2.92 6.63 4.22
C LEU A 52 2.38 6.95 2.84
N PHE A 53 2.24 5.95 1.98
CA PHE A 53 1.67 6.17 0.65
C PHE A 53 0.55 5.19 0.32
N THR A 54 -0.34 5.66 -0.52
CA THR A 54 -1.37 4.84 -1.15
C THR A 54 -1.38 5.07 -2.64
N VAL A 55 -1.64 4.03 -3.43
CA VAL A 55 -1.97 4.14 -4.85
C VAL A 55 -3.21 3.33 -5.13
N TRP A 56 -4.12 3.85 -5.95
CA TRP A 56 -5.19 3.04 -6.51
C TRP A 56 -5.36 3.25 -8.02
N THR A 57 -5.85 2.21 -8.68
CA THR A 57 -6.25 2.20 -10.09
C THR A 57 -7.41 1.22 -10.29
N LYS A 58 -8.23 1.47 -11.31
CA LYS A 58 -9.23 0.52 -11.82
C LYS A 58 -8.93 -0.01 -13.23
N ASP A 59 -7.83 0.41 -13.84
CA ASP A 59 -7.56 0.16 -15.26
C ASP A 59 -6.07 0.00 -15.57
N SER A 60 -5.34 -0.74 -14.73
CA SER A 60 -3.91 -1.03 -14.94
C SER A 60 -3.06 0.24 -15.12
N HIS A 61 -3.37 1.32 -14.40
CA HIS A 61 -2.69 2.62 -14.48
C HIS A 61 -2.78 3.33 -15.83
N ARG A 62 -3.69 2.92 -16.73
CA ARG A 62 -3.80 3.48 -18.09
C ARG A 62 -4.39 4.88 -18.10
N SER A 63 -5.58 5.04 -17.50
CA SER A 63 -6.24 6.34 -17.34
C SER A 63 -6.43 6.70 -15.87
N THR A 64 -6.47 5.71 -14.97
CA THR A 64 -6.60 5.95 -13.53
C THR A 64 -5.33 5.57 -12.79
N ARG A 65 -4.69 6.55 -12.16
CA ARG A 65 -3.62 6.32 -11.19
C ARG A 65 -3.68 7.44 -10.17
N CYS A 66 -4.20 7.13 -9.00
CA CYS A 66 -4.30 8.10 -7.94
C CYS A 66 -3.29 7.80 -6.84
N VAL A 67 -2.44 8.77 -6.53
CA VAL A 67 -1.46 8.68 -5.45
C VAL A 67 -1.99 9.52 -4.28
N ASN A 68 -1.93 8.95 -3.06
CA ASN A 68 -2.38 9.61 -1.83
C ASN A 68 -3.76 10.28 -1.99
N LEU A 69 -3.80 11.60 -1.79
CA LEU A 69 -4.99 12.44 -1.90
C LEU A 69 -4.93 13.36 -3.14
N ASP A 70 -4.05 13.07 -4.11
CA ASP A 70 -3.86 13.91 -5.31
C ASP A 70 -5.12 13.97 -6.19
N CYS A 71 -6.06 13.05 -5.98
CA CYS A 71 -7.33 12.96 -6.69
C CYS A 71 -8.43 12.45 -5.75
N PRO A 72 -9.70 12.72 -6.10
CA PRO A 72 -10.84 12.15 -5.39
C PRO A 72 -10.78 10.63 -5.40
N GLY A 73 -11.01 10.01 -4.25
CA GLY A 73 -11.15 8.57 -4.15
C GLY A 73 -11.05 8.11 -2.72
N PHE A 74 -9.85 8.21 -2.14
CA PHE A 74 -9.66 7.88 -0.73
C PHE A 74 -10.41 8.87 0.18
N GLN A 75 -11.19 8.34 1.12
CA GLN A 75 -11.97 9.11 2.07
C GLN A 75 -11.32 9.02 3.45
N LEU A 76 -10.80 10.14 3.97
CA LEU A 76 -10.23 10.19 5.31
C LEU A 76 -11.32 10.08 6.39
N VAL A 77 -11.03 9.33 7.44
CA VAL A 77 -11.82 9.36 8.68
C VAL A 77 -11.52 10.66 9.41
N LYS A 78 -12.58 11.36 9.85
CA LYS A 78 -12.44 12.59 10.64
C LYS A 78 -11.66 12.30 11.93
N GLY A 79 -10.58 13.04 12.14
CA GLY A 79 -9.74 12.90 13.33
C GLY A 79 -8.72 11.75 13.26
N SER A 80 -8.52 11.14 12.09
CA SER A 80 -7.40 10.22 11.90
C SER A 80 -6.07 10.97 12.14
N PRO A 81 -5.14 10.41 12.95
CA PRO A 81 -3.84 11.02 13.20
C PRO A 81 -2.79 10.67 12.14
N LEU A 82 -3.16 9.87 11.14
CA LEU A 82 -2.35 9.56 9.97
C LEU A 82 -3.17 9.80 8.71
N SER A 83 -2.51 10.22 7.64
CA SER A 83 -3.06 10.41 6.31
C SER A 83 -2.08 9.90 5.25
N PRO A 84 -2.55 9.37 4.11
CA PRO A 84 -1.66 9.15 2.97
C PRO A 84 -0.91 10.43 2.60
N GLY A 85 0.40 10.33 2.45
CA GLY A 85 1.32 11.45 2.26
C GLY A 85 1.98 11.97 3.54
N ASP A 86 1.62 11.46 4.72
CA ASP A 86 2.29 11.85 5.96
C ASP A 86 3.66 11.19 6.10
N ILE A 87 4.61 11.95 6.62
CA ILE A 87 5.93 11.45 7.01
C ILE A 87 5.78 10.44 8.16
N ILE A 88 6.34 9.25 7.98
CA ILE A 88 6.47 8.23 9.02
C ILE A 88 7.72 8.54 9.83
N THR A 89 7.52 8.80 11.12
CA THR A 89 8.61 8.97 12.08
C THR A 89 8.21 8.39 13.44
N PRO A 90 9.12 7.72 14.17
CA PRO A 90 10.50 7.37 13.77
C PRO A 90 10.57 6.24 12.73
N VAL A 91 11.74 6.11 12.07
CA VAL A 91 12.08 5.04 11.12
C VAL A 91 13.19 4.13 11.66
N SER A 92 13.30 2.93 11.12
CA SER A 92 14.31 1.93 11.52
C SER A 92 15.72 2.29 11.04
N ASP A 93 16.69 1.92 11.86
CA ASP A 93 18.10 1.84 11.50
C ASP A 93 18.50 0.40 11.14
N VAL A 94 19.34 0.22 10.12
CA VAL A 94 19.79 -1.11 9.64
C VAL A 94 20.39 -1.93 10.79
N ASN A 95 21.24 -1.29 11.61
CA ASN A 95 21.94 -1.90 12.73
C ASN A 95 21.48 -1.34 14.09
N GLY A 96 20.31 -0.69 14.13
CA GLY A 96 19.85 0.03 15.32
C GLY A 96 18.41 -0.32 15.68
N LYS A 97 17.71 0.67 16.23
CA LYS A 97 16.33 0.49 16.70
C LYS A 97 15.42 0.18 15.51
N ARG A 98 14.56 -0.82 15.68
CA ARG A 98 13.54 -1.20 14.69
C ARG A 98 12.23 -0.52 15.00
N HIS A 99 11.63 0.01 13.96
CA HIS A 99 10.34 0.68 13.94
C HIS A 99 9.48 0.05 12.85
N SER A 100 8.21 -0.17 13.15
CA SER A 100 7.33 -0.89 12.26
C SER A 100 6.01 -0.15 12.06
N ILE A 101 5.47 -0.25 10.86
CA ILE A 101 4.10 0.14 10.57
C ILE A 101 3.25 -1.13 10.48
N THR A 102 2.17 -1.14 11.26
CA THR A 102 1.09 -2.11 11.12
C THR A 102 0.06 -1.52 10.17
N ILE A 103 -0.15 -2.19 9.03
CA ILE A 103 -1.13 -1.81 8.02
C ILE A 103 -2.20 -2.89 7.99
N LYS A 104 -3.45 -2.49 8.17
CA LYS A 104 -4.62 -3.36 8.02
C LYS A 104 -5.47 -2.81 6.89
N VAL A 105 -5.67 -3.62 5.86
CA VAL A 105 -6.63 -3.35 4.80
C VAL A 105 -7.67 -4.45 4.77
N TYR A 106 -8.95 -4.09 4.74
CA TYR A 106 -10.04 -5.06 4.72
C TYR A 106 -11.23 -4.52 3.95
N LYS A 107 -11.99 -5.43 3.33
CA LYS A 107 -13.24 -5.10 2.67
C LYS A 107 -14.37 -5.13 3.70
N ASP A 108 -15.09 -4.04 3.84
CA ASP A 108 -16.30 -3.99 4.66
C ASP A 108 -17.42 -4.81 3.99
N GLY A 109 -18.09 -5.64 4.77
CA GLY A 109 -19.20 -6.48 4.31
C GLY A 109 -20.50 -5.71 4.06
N SER A 110 -20.64 -4.50 4.64
CA SER A 110 -21.89 -3.73 4.51
C SER A 110 -21.94 -2.89 3.24
N ARG A 111 -20.92 -2.06 2.98
CA ARG A 111 -20.86 -1.16 1.81
C ARG A 111 -19.92 -1.64 0.71
N GLY A 112 -19.08 -2.64 1.02
CA GLY A 112 -18.05 -3.12 0.11
C GLY A 112 -16.81 -2.24 0.03
N ASP A 113 -16.73 -1.19 0.84
CA ASP A 113 -15.60 -0.26 0.88
C ASP A 113 -14.33 -0.94 1.41
N TRP A 114 -13.17 -0.56 0.87
CA TRP A 114 -11.88 -1.06 1.34
C TRP A 114 -11.31 -0.12 2.39
N TRP A 115 -11.34 -0.55 3.64
CA TRP A 115 -10.88 0.23 4.79
C TRP A 115 -9.39 0.09 5.01
N LEU A 116 -8.73 1.22 5.31
CA LEU A 116 -7.33 1.31 5.69
C LEU A 116 -7.23 1.71 7.17
N SER A 117 -6.43 0.96 7.92
CA SER A 117 -6.00 1.33 9.27
C SER A 117 -4.49 1.18 9.41
N CYS A 118 -3.85 2.16 10.04
CA CYS A 118 -2.39 2.21 10.20
C CYS A 118 -1.99 2.47 11.65
N GLY A 119 -0.83 1.97 12.06
CA GLY A 119 -0.24 2.25 13.37
C GLY A 119 1.28 2.10 13.33
N ILE A 120 2.02 3.15 13.73
CA ILE A 120 3.48 3.12 13.87
C ILE A 120 3.80 2.67 15.30
N ASP A 121 4.44 1.51 15.45
CA ASP A 121 4.76 0.84 16.73
C ASP A 121 3.57 0.69 17.70
N LYS A 122 2.35 0.64 17.15
CA LYS A 122 1.10 0.55 17.91
C LYS A 122 0.03 -0.15 17.09
N ASN A 123 -1.07 -0.50 17.76
CA ASN A 123 -2.24 -1.06 17.11
C ASN A 123 -2.78 -0.11 16.01
N PRO A 124 -3.19 -0.64 14.85
CA PRO A 124 -3.65 0.17 13.76
C PRO A 124 -5.01 0.81 14.08
N ILE A 125 -5.15 2.08 13.74
CA ILE A 125 -6.39 2.85 13.90
C ILE A 125 -6.92 3.26 12.52
N PRO A 126 -8.25 3.43 12.35
CA PRO A 126 -8.83 3.79 11.08
C PRO A 126 -8.26 5.09 10.51
N VAL A 127 -7.73 5.01 9.30
CA VAL A 127 -7.20 6.16 8.54
C VAL A 127 -8.26 6.67 7.58
N GLY A 128 -8.89 5.76 6.85
CA GLY A 128 -9.81 6.09 5.78
C GLY A 128 -10.26 4.85 5.04
N TYR A 129 -10.91 5.05 3.90
CA TYR A 129 -11.35 3.96 3.04
C TYR A 129 -11.36 4.36 1.56
N PHE A 130 -11.23 3.36 0.69
CA PHE A 130 -11.47 3.47 -0.74
C PHE A 130 -12.91 3.01 -1.00
N PRO A 131 -13.80 3.89 -1.47
CA PRO A 131 -15.17 3.53 -1.81
C PRO A 131 -15.22 2.38 -2.83
N ALA A 132 -16.15 1.45 -2.66
CA ALA A 132 -16.35 0.35 -3.60
C ALA A 132 -16.57 0.84 -5.04
N SER A 133 -17.21 2.02 -5.20
CA SER A 133 -17.51 2.66 -6.49
C SER A 133 -16.29 3.13 -7.28
N LEU A 134 -15.09 3.11 -6.68
CA LEU A 134 -13.84 3.36 -7.42
C LEU A 134 -13.46 2.20 -8.32
N PHE A 135 -13.97 1.00 -8.04
CA PHE A 135 -13.53 -0.24 -8.65
C PHE A 135 -14.67 -0.94 -9.38
N ASP A 136 -14.31 -1.69 -10.41
CA ASP A 136 -15.24 -2.58 -11.11
C ASP A 136 -15.14 -3.97 -10.49
N SER A 137 -14.01 -4.66 -10.66
CA SER A 137 -13.82 -6.05 -10.20
C SER A 137 -13.45 -6.13 -8.72
N LEU A 138 -12.63 -5.20 -8.23
CA LEU A 138 -12.21 -5.15 -6.83
C LEU A 138 -13.33 -4.68 -5.87
N SER A 139 -14.42 -4.14 -6.42
CA SER A 139 -15.65 -3.86 -5.65
C SER A 139 -16.31 -5.14 -5.13
N MET A 140 -16.09 -6.28 -5.80
CA MET A 140 -16.62 -7.58 -5.42
C MET A 140 -15.67 -8.34 -4.49
N LYS A 141 -14.44 -8.59 -4.96
CA LYS A 141 -13.42 -9.37 -4.23
C LYS A 141 -12.01 -9.03 -4.70
N ALA A 142 -11.01 -9.33 -3.88
CA ALA A 142 -9.63 -9.46 -4.35
C ALA A 142 -9.39 -10.89 -4.89
N THR A 143 -8.55 -11.01 -5.91
CA THR A 143 -8.06 -12.31 -6.42
C THR A 143 -6.60 -12.55 -6.08
N GLN A 144 -5.85 -11.49 -5.79
CA GLN A 144 -4.45 -11.55 -5.39
C GLN A 144 -4.17 -10.54 -4.27
N ILE A 145 -3.35 -10.96 -3.32
CA ILE A 145 -2.78 -10.09 -2.30
C ILE A 145 -1.29 -10.40 -2.27
N GLY A 146 -0.46 -9.37 -2.26
CA GLY A 146 0.98 -9.51 -2.11
C GLY A 146 1.54 -8.51 -1.12
N ILE A 147 2.73 -8.81 -0.62
CA ILE A 147 3.52 -7.94 0.24
C ILE A 147 4.96 -8.01 -0.23
N GLY A 148 5.64 -6.87 -0.30
CA GLY A 148 7.01 -6.84 -0.79
C GLY A 148 7.66 -5.48 -0.63
N GLY A 149 8.87 -5.39 -1.16
CA GLY A 149 9.59 -4.13 -1.29
C GLY A 149 10.00 -3.87 -2.74
N HIS A 150 10.22 -2.59 -3.05
CA HIS A 150 10.69 -2.14 -4.36
C HIS A 150 11.91 -1.25 -4.17
N ALA A 151 12.88 -1.34 -5.06
CA ALA A 151 14.04 -0.46 -5.09
C ALA A 151 14.40 -0.16 -6.55
N GLU A 152 14.50 1.11 -6.88
CA GLU A 152 14.68 1.58 -8.25
C GLU A 152 15.74 2.69 -8.31
N SER A 153 16.50 2.70 -9.42
CA SER A 153 17.45 3.74 -9.76
C SER A 153 17.41 3.99 -11.26
N THR A 154 16.85 5.12 -11.70
CA THR A 154 16.68 5.42 -13.13
C THR A 154 17.97 5.86 -13.83
N LYS A 155 19.12 5.85 -13.13
CA LYS A 155 20.46 5.94 -13.76
C LYS A 155 20.85 4.68 -14.53
N THR A 156 20.13 3.57 -14.31
CA THR A 156 20.32 2.30 -15.03
C THR A 156 19.11 2.09 -15.94
N THR A 157 19.26 2.36 -17.24
CA THR A 157 18.26 2.08 -18.27
C THR A 157 17.94 0.58 -18.34
N ASN A 158 16.79 0.19 -17.79
CA ASN A 158 15.82 -0.75 -18.36
C ASN A 158 14.66 -0.91 -17.36
N LEU A 159 13.52 -0.32 -17.70
CA LEU A 159 12.30 -0.29 -16.89
C LEU A 159 11.70 -1.70 -16.79
N LEU A 160 11.80 -2.33 -15.63
CA LEU A 160 10.83 -3.36 -15.27
C LEU A 160 9.60 -2.64 -14.72
N GLN A 161 8.56 -2.68 -15.54
CA GLN A 161 7.18 -2.39 -15.20
C GLN A 161 6.77 -3.21 -13.97
N TRP A 162 5.78 -2.73 -13.22
CA TRP A 162 5.33 -3.32 -11.95
C TRP A 162 4.96 -4.81 -12.07
N GLU A 163 5.91 -5.71 -11.87
CA GLU A 163 5.66 -7.14 -11.79
C GLU A 163 5.50 -7.53 -10.32
N ALA A 164 4.26 -7.78 -9.92
CA ALA A 164 3.98 -8.53 -8.71
C ALA A 164 4.42 -9.98 -8.97
N GLU A 165 5.66 -10.33 -8.61
CA GLU A 165 6.12 -11.72 -8.59
C GLU A 165 5.19 -12.56 -7.70
N PRO A 166 4.41 -13.52 -8.25
CA PRO A 166 3.68 -14.47 -7.43
C PRO A 166 4.70 -15.44 -6.82
N LEU A 167 5.13 -15.19 -5.58
CA LEU A 167 6.13 -16.02 -4.92
C LEU A 167 5.62 -17.48 -4.78
N PRO A 168 6.33 -18.48 -5.34
CA PRO A 168 6.08 -19.88 -5.04
C PRO A 168 6.48 -20.16 -3.58
N LEU A 169 5.68 -21.00 -2.92
CA LEU A 169 5.81 -21.36 -1.50
C LEU A 169 7.13 -22.09 -1.20
N THR A 170 8.23 -21.36 -1.02
CA THR A 170 9.42 -21.86 -0.33
C THR A 170 10.23 -20.72 0.30
N LEU A 171 10.17 -20.68 1.64
CA LEU A 171 11.13 -20.10 2.59
C LEU A 171 11.61 -18.65 2.39
N ILE A 172 10.81 -17.70 2.88
CA ILE A 172 11.34 -16.56 3.68
C ILE A 172 10.56 -16.57 4.98
N LYS A 173 11.26 -16.58 6.12
CA LYS A 173 10.67 -16.51 7.46
C LYS A 173 10.15 -15.08 7.70
N LEU A 174 9.02 -14.75 7.08
CA LEU A 174 8.23 -13.57 7.41
C LEU A 174 7.39 -13.92 8.64
N HIS A 175 7.58 -13.20 9.74
CA HIS A 175 6.66 -13.29 10.88
C HIS A 175 5.34 -12.60 10.46
N LEU A 176 4.46 -13.36 9.83
CA LEU A 176 3.14 -12.93 9.37
C LEU A 176 2.13 -13.11 10.49
N SER A 177 1.54 -12.02 10.95
CA SER A 177 0.26 -12.05 11.65
C SER A 177 -0.81 -11.50 10.71
N VAL A 178 -1.38 -12.38 9.88
CA VAL A 178 -2.60 -12.07 9.12
C VAL A 178 -3.78 -12.48 9.99
N ILE A 179 -4.43 -11.51 10.64
CA ILE A 179 -5.65 -11.76 11.40
C ILE A 179 -6.83 -11.62 10.43
N PHE A 180 -7.37 -12.76 9.97
CA PHE A 180 -8.66 -12.82 9.29
C PHE A 180 -9.77 -12.69 10.34
N GLY A 181 -10.45 -11.54 10.38
CA GLY A 181 -11.64 -11.36 11.18
C GLY A 181 -12.85 -11.18 10.27
N SER A 182 -13.73 -12.17 10.18
CA SER A 182 -15.12 -11.95 9.79
C SER A 182 -15.84 -11.38 11.01
N SER A 183 -16.25 -10.12 10.94
CA SER A 183 -17.13 -9.54 11.96
C SER A 183 -18.55 -10.05 11.72
N THR A 184 -18.89 -11.23 12.23
CA THR A 184 -20.29 -11.57 12.49
C THR A 184 -20.67 -10.88 13.79
N ARG A 185 -21.45 -9.79 13.71
CA ARG A 185 -22.21 -9.30 14.87
C ARG A 185 -23.25 -10.37 15.21
N THR A 186 -23.09 -11.04 16.34
CA THR A 186 -24.22 -11.67 17.03
C THR A 186 -25.15 -10.56 17.52
N VAL A 187 -26.43 -10.70 17.18
CA VAL A 187 -27.56 -9.91 17.68
C VAL A 187 -27.77 -10.23 19.16
#